data_AF-A0AAW0NST7-F1
#
_entry.id   AF-A0AAW0NST7-F1
#
_cell.length_a   1.000
_cell.length_b   1.000
_cell.length_c   1.000
_cell.angle_alpha   90.00
_cell.angle_beta   90.00
_cell.angle_gamma   90.00
#
_symmetry.space_group_name_H-M   'P 1'
#
loop_
_entity.id
_entity.type
_entity.pdbx_description
1 polymer ?
#
loop_
_entity_poly.entity_id
_entity_poly.type
_entity_poly.pdbx_seq_one_letter_code
_entity_poly.pdbx_strand_id
1 'polypeptide(L)'
;MAENKEKRRSAVLPPALADSKAAKCDSDREFLSQAGVSELLRGAILKMVEARSDDPIGFLADHFCNLASVSEAGTGGCEGDDTNNGPGTLGGRAHEQQRLNRALWHLRLAHHSHRSAFSNNVRVAYDLLNDPSPPPCPPDLQPTDTDASISIPATSDGDGGGVRGGLYTQTLQCLCSEGGVPASTSAPLLRRLHCQDHEAVPYDVFRHGVLTCAVFSDYIRQAQRLYAEVCCPDEGPVSRALGMAVIGTLKEALETTQSSEANCNTKANTCLESNVKALRYLEASAKLSPDKLAQAMARAKTRGPGGSMDAKEFENAAAEVFITRVKVLS
;
A
#
# COMPACT_ATOMS: atom_id res chain seq x y z
N MET A 1 -56.70 -20.62 66.96
CA MET A 1 -56.98 -19.96 65.66
C MET A 1 -57.15 -21.07 64.64
N ALA A 2 -58.38 -21.29 64.22
CA ALA A 2 -58.80 -22.43 63.39
C ALA A 2 -59.12 -21.97 61.97
N GLU A 3 -58.80 -22.85 61.01
CA GLU A 3 -59.45 -23.14 59.73
C GLU A 3 -60.06 -21.99 58.89
N ASN A 4 -59.65 -21.91 57.61
CA ASN A 4 -60.62 -22.13 56.53
C ASN A 4 -59.96 -22.70 55.26
N LYS A 5 -60.76 -23.51 54.59
CA LYS A 5 -60.53 -24.49 53.54
C LYS A 5 -61.08 -23.93 52.20
N GLU A 6 -60.50 -24.41 51.11
CA GLU A 6 -61.19 -24.82 49.86
C GLU A 6 -61.25 -23.90 48.60
N LYS A 7 -60.52 -24.38 47.57
CA LYS A 7 -60.87 -24.61 46.13
C LYS A 7 -60.82 -23.51 45.03
N ARG A 8 -59.99 -23.87 44.03
CA ARG A 8 -60.20 -23.93 42.55
C ARG A 8 -60.31 -22.63 41.75
N ARG A 9 -59.32 -22.41 40.87
CA ARG A 9 -59.36 -22.85 39.44
C ARG A 9 -58.01 -22.65 38.78
N SER A 10 -57.49 -23.71 38.16
CA SER A 10 -56.47 -23.63 37.11
C SER A 10 -57.02 -22.82 35.95
N ALA A 11 -56.30 -21.76 35.56
CA ALA A 11 -56.43 -21.14 34.26
C ALA A 11 -55.13 -21.43 33.49
N VAL A 12 -55.26 -22.28 32.49
CA VAL A 12 -54.27 -22.53 31.44
C VAL A 12 -54.08 -21.22 30.67
N LEU A 13 -52.86 -20.69 30.64
CA LEU A 13 -52.48 -19.62 29.72
C LEU A 13 -52.04 -20.26 28.39
N PRO A 14 -52.52 -19.79 27.22
CA PRO A 14 -52.05 -20.28 25.93
C PRO A 14 -50.59 -19.86 25.69
N PRO A 15 -49.75 -20.72 25.08
CA PRO A 15 -48.43 -20.33 24.61
C PRO A 15 -48.60 -19.79 23.18
N ALA A 16 -48.63 -18.48 23.01
CA ALA A 16 -48.48 -17.88 21.70
C ALA A 16 -47.99 -16.44 21.86
N LEU A 17 -47.00 -16.08 21.03
CA LEU A 17 -46.33 -14.77 20.88
C LEU A 17 -44.87 -14.69 21.34
N ALA A 18 -44.13 -15.80 21.35
CA ALA A 18 -42.66 -15.77 21.26
C ALA A 18 -42.11 -16.16 19.86
N ASP A 19 -42.90 -16.84 19.02
CA ASP A 19 -42.40 -17.47 17.79
C ASP A 19 -42.27 -16.55 16.57
N SER A 20 -42.93 -15.40 16.54
CA SER A 20 -42.91 -14.53 15.34
C SER A 20 -41.58 -13.78 15.17
N LYS A 21 -40.79 -13.64 16.25
CA LYS A 21 -39.48 -12.97 16.21
C LYS A 21 -38.35 -13.95 15.90
N ALA A 22 -38.49 -15.21 16.32
CA ALA A 22 -37.52 -16.28 16.06
C ALA A 22 -37.58 -16.75 14.59
N ALA A 23 -38.78 -17.00 14.05
CA ALA A 23 -38.94 -17.44 12.66
C ALA A 23 -38.46 -16.41 11.63
N LYS A 24 -38.65 -15.11 11.90
CA LYS A 24 -38.15 -14.02 11.06
C LYS A 24 -36.63 -13.83 11.19
N CYS A 25 -36.06 -14.08 12.37
CA CYS A 25 -34.62 -14.01 12.58
C CYS A 25 -33.89 -15.16 11.87
N ASP A 26 -34.49 -16.35 11.80
CA ASP A 26 -33.96 -17.47 11.01
C ASP A 26 -34.03 -17.17 9.50
N SER A 27 -35.12 -16.56 9.00
CA SER A 27 -35.20 -16.15 7.59
C SER A 27 -34.19 -15.06 7.22
N ASP A 28 -33.99 -14.07 8.10
CA ASP A 28 -33.02 -12.99 7.89
C ASP A 28 -31.59 -13.54 7.92
N ARG A 29 -31.30 -14.49 8.82
CA ARG A 29 -30.00 -15.16 8.91
C ARG A 29 -29.71 -16.03 7.68
N GLU A 30 -30.70 -16.79 7.21
CA GLU A 30 -30.59 -17.59 5.98
C GLU A 30 -30.36 -16.69 4.76
N PHE A 31 -31.08 -15.57 4.66
CA PHE A 31 -30.90 -14.57 3.61
C PHE A 31 -29.47 -14.00 3.62
N LEU A 32 -28.97 -13.58 4.78
CA LEU A 32 -27.59 -13.06 4.90
C LEU A 32 -26.53 -14.12 4.59
N SER A 33 -26.81 -15.38 4.93
CA SER A 33 -25.94 -16.52 4.62
C SER A 33 -25.92 -16.79 3.11
N GLN A 34 -27.08 -16.78 2.44
CA GLN A 34 -27.18 -16.91 0.99
C GLN A 34 -26.56 -15.72 0.25
N ALA A 35 -26.67 -14.51 0.79
CA ALA A 35 -26.03 -13.31 0.26
C ALA A 35 -24.50 -13.30 0.45
N GLY A 36 -23.91 -14.33 1.08
CA GLY A 36 -22.45 -14.46 1.25
C GLY A 36 -21.85 -13.49 2.27
N VAL A 37 -22.68 -12.86 3.12
CA VAL A 37 -22.24 -11.82 4.07
C VAL A 37 -21.22 -12.39 5.06
N SER A 38 -21.36 -13.66 5.47
CA SER A 38 -20.41 -14.31 6.39
C SER A 38 -19.00 -14.41 5.82
N GLU A 39 -18.84 -14.75 4.54
CA GLU A 39 -17.52 -14.83 3.89
C GLU A 39 -16.93 -13.43 3.66
N LEU A 40 -17.78 -12.47 3.26
CA LEU A 40 -17.39 -11.08 3.09
C LEU A 40 -16.89 -10.46 4.41
N LEU A 41 -17.60 -10.70 5.52
CA LEU A 41 -17.20 -10.25 6.84
C LEU A 41 -15.93 -10.98 7.33
N ARG A 42 -15.85 -12.30 7.13
CA ARG A 42 -14.68 -13.10 7.50
C ARG A 42 -13.42 -12.62 6.76
N GLY A 43 -13.53 -12.33 5.47
CA GLY A 43 -12.43 -11.77 4.68
C GLY A 43 -12.01 -10.37 5.15
N ALA A 44 -12.98 -9.52 5.50
CA ALA A 44 -12.71 -8.20 6.06
C ALA A 44 -11.99 -8.26 7.42
N ILE A 45 -12.46 -9.13 8.32
CA ILE A 45 -11.85 -9.35 9.64
C ILE A 45 -10.45 -9.93 9.48
N LEU A 46 -10.25 -10.90 8.58
CA LEU A 46 -8.94 -11.49 8.34
C LEU A 46 -7.94 -10.42 7.89
N LYS A 47 -8.31 -9.57 6.91
CA LYS A 47 -7.47 -8.45 6.46
C LYS A 47 -7.19 -7.45 7.59
N MET A 48 -8.18 -7.14 8.41
CA MET A 48 -8.01 -6.23 9.56
C MET A 48 -7.00 -6.80 10.58
N VAL A 49 -7.07 -8.11 10.85
CA VAL A 49 -6.15 -8.82 11.76
C VAL A 49 -4.74 -8.87 11.16
N GLU A 50 -4.61 -9.16 9.87
CA GLU A 50 -3.32 -9.15 9.17
C GLU A 50 -2.68 -7.76 9.14
N ALA A 51 -3.51 -6.73 8.97
CA ALA A 51 -3.10 -5.32 8.96
C ALA A 51 -2.68 -4.79 10.33
N ARG A 52 -3.16 -5.42 11.43
CA ARG A 52 -2.99 -4.94 12.81
C ARG A 52 -3.42 -3.47 12.96
N SER A 53 -4.60 -3.13 12.43
CA SER A 53 -5.11 -1.76 12.49
C SER A 53 -5.29 -1.31 13.94
N ASP A 54 -4.74 -0.14 14.29
CA ASP A 54 -4.98 0.54 15.58
C ASP A 54 -6.42 1.09 15.66
N ASP A 55 -7.08 1.29 14.51
CA ASP A 55 -8.51 1.60 14.39
C ASP A 55 -9.24 0.51 13.57
N PRO A 56 -9.76 -0.54 14.23
CA PRO A 56 -10.43 -1.65 13.54
C PRO A 56 -11.76 -1.22 12.89
N ILE A 57 -12.46 -0.23 13.44
CA ILE A 57 -13.77 0.19 12.92
C ILE A 57 -13.60 1.07 11.69
N GLY A 58 -12.68 2.05 11.75
CA GLY A 58 -12.32 2.85 10.57
C GLY A 58 -11.79 1.97 9.43
N PHE A 59 -10.95 0.98 9.76
CA PHE A 59 -10.46 0.01 8.76
C PHE A 59 -11.59 -0.73 8.04
N LEU A 60 -12.57 -1.24 8.78
CA LEU A 60 -13.69 -1.98 8.19
C LEU A 60 -14.56 -1.07 7.32
N ALA A 61 -14.79 0.18 7.75
CA ALA A 61 -15.52 1.17 6.96
C ALA A 61 -14.81 1.43 5.62
N ASP A 62 -13.50 1.70 5.66
CA ASP A 62 -12.69 1.90 4.45
C ASP A 62 -12.66 0.66 3.56
N HIS A 63 -12.56 -0.54 4.14
CA HIS A 63 -12.57 -1.79 3.38
C HIS A 63 -13.88 -1.98 2.62
N PHE A 64 -15.03 -1.73 3.25
CA PHE A 64 -16.33 -1.87 2.60
C PHE A 64 -16.59 -0.75 1.59
N CYS A 65 -16.15 0.48 1.85
CA CYS A 65 -16.17 1.56 0.85
C CYS A 65 -15.39 1.16 -0.41
N ASN A 66 -14.17 0.63 -0.25
CA ASN A 66 -13.34 0.18 -1.37
C ASN A 66 -13.92 -1.04 -2.11
N LEU A 67 -14.61 -1.94 -1.40
CA LEU A 67 -15.32 -3.07 -2.01
C LEU A 67 -16.56 -2.60 -2.80
N ALA A 68 -17.33 -1.66 -2.25
CA ALA A 68 -18.55 -1.15 -2.88
C ALA A 68 -18.24 -0.44 -4.21
N SER A 69 -17.13 0.29 -4.30
CA SER A 69 -16.72 0.95 -5.55
C SER A 69 -16.50 -0.04 -6.70
N VAL A 70 -16.15 -1.31 -6.41
CA VAL A 70 -15.96 -2.36 -7.45
C VAL A 70 -17.28 -2.76 -8.10
N SER A 71 -18.37 -2.75 -7.34
CA SER A 71 -19.68 -3.19 -7.82
C SER A 71 -20.30 -2.19 -8.81
N GLU A 72 -20.01 -0.90 -8.68
CA GLU A 72 -20.55 0.13 -9.59
C GLU A 72 -19.80 0.19 -10.92
N ALA A 73 -18.54 -0.21 -10.95
CA ALA A 73 -17.75 -0.30 -12.19
C ALA A 73 -18.10 -1.52 -13.06
N GLY A 74 -18.69 -2.56 -12.48
CA GLY A 74 -18.99 -3.84 -13.14
C GLY A 74 -20.43 -4.04 -13.59
N THR A 75 -21.33 -3.08 -13.37
CA THR A 75 -22.78 -3.26 -13.61
C THR A 75 -23.41 -2.14 -14.44
N GLY A 76 -22.64 -1.52 -15.33
CA GLY A 76 -23.14 -0.61 -16.37
C GLY A 76 -23.77 -1.39 -17.53
N GLY A 77 -24.94 -1.99 -17.28
CA GLY A 77 -25.75 -2.64 -18.31
C GLY A 77 -26.17 -1.66 -19.40
N CYS A 78 -26.17 -2.18 -20.63
CA CYS A 78 -26.72 -1.56 -21.82
C CYS A 78 -28.23 -1.34 -21.65
N GLU A 79 -28.69 -0.09 -21.66
CA GLU A 79 -30.06 0.40 -21.89
C GLU A 79 -29.97 1.91 -21.54
N GLY A 80 -29.92 2.89 -22.43
CA GLY A 80 -30.67 3.12 -23.65
C GLY A 80 -31.04 4.62 -23.61
N ASP A 81 -30.58 5.39 -24.59
CA ASP A 81 -31.26 6.49 -25.27
C ASP A 81 -30.31 7.64 -25.66
N ASP A 82 -30.46 8.02 -26.92
CA ASP A 82 -29.65 8.94 -27.68
C ASP A 82 -29.76 10.38 -27.17
N THR A 83 -28.65 10.97 -26.72
CA THR A 83 -28.39 12.40 -26.93
C THR A 83 -26.89 12.70 -26.86
N ASN A 84 -26.24 12.51 -28.00
CA ASN A 84 -25.30 13.46 -28.60
C ASN A 84 -24.46 14.33 -27.64
N ASN A 85 -23.37 13.76 -27.10
CA ASN A 85 -22.10 14.43 -26.79
C ASN A 85 -21.10 13.35 -26.32
N GLY A 86 -20.04 13.10 -27.07
CA GLY A 86 -19.11 11.97 -26.81
C GLY A 86 -18.43 12.02 -25.43
N PRO A 87 -18.35 10.88 -24.71
CA PRO A 87 -17.48 10.78 -23.53
C PRO A 87 -16.89 9.36 -23.32
N GLY A 88 -16.09 8.84 -24.26
CA GLY A 88 -15.34 7.58 -24.03
C GLY A 88 -14.15 7.73 -23.05
N THR A 89 -13.61 8.95 -22.90
CA THR A 89 -12.33 9.20 -22.22
C THR A 89 -12.48 9.54 -20.73
N LEU A 90 -13.64 10.05 -20.30
CA LEU A 90 -13.88 10.47 -18.91
C LEU A 90 -14.14 9.26 -17.99
N GLY A 91 -14.90 8.27 -18.46
CA GLY A 91 -15.17 7.04 -17.71
C GLY A 91 -13.91 6.19 -17.48
N GLY A 92 -13.04 6.08 -18.49
CA GLY A 92 -11.78 5.33 -18.38
C GLY A 92 -10.82 5.92 -17.34
N ARG A 93 -10.70 7.25 -17.28
CA ARG A 93 -9.82 7.93 -16.33
C ARG A 93 -10.34 7.88 -14.88
N ALA A 94 -11.65 7.92 -14.69
CA ALA A 94 -12.27 7.73 -13.37
C ALA A 94 -12.07 6.29 -12.86
N HIS A 95 -12.30 5.30 -13.72
CA HIS A 95 -12.10 3.89 -13.39
C HIS A 95 -10.63 3.57 -13.07
N GLU A 96 -9.69 4.13 -13.84
CA GLU A 96 -8.27 4.01 -13.59
C GLU A 96 -7.84 4.62 -12.25
N GLN A 97 -8.32 5.83 -11.93
CA GLN A 97 -8.05 6.48 -10.65
C GLN A 97 -8.61 5.66 -9.47
N GLN A 98 -9.78 5.04 -9.64
CA GLN A 98 -10.35 4.16 -8.63
C GLN A 98 -9.50 2.90 -8.40
N ARG A 99 -9.02 2.26 -9.48
CA ARG A 99 -8.09 1.13 -9.40
C ARG A 99 -6.80 1.50 -8.68
N LEU A 100 -6.25 2.68 -8.98
CA LEU A 100 -5.08 3.22 -8.29
C LEU A 100 -5.35 3.43 -6.80
N ASN A 101 -6.45 4.08 -6.43
CA ASN A 101 -6.82 4.30 -5.02
C ASN A 101 -6.92 2.98 -4.25
N ARG A 102 -7.51 1.95 -4.87
CA ARG A 102 -7.63 0.61 -4.28
C ARG A 102 -6.27 -0.08 -4.14
N ALA A 103 -5.42 0.01 -5.17
CA ALA A 103 -4.06 -0.52 -5.10
C ALA A 103 -3.26 0.13 -3.96
N LEU A 104 -3.32 1.47 -3.85
CA LEU A 104 -2.68 2.20 -2.76
C LEU A 104 -3.24 1.80 -1.39
N TRP A 105 -4.56 1.61 -1.25
CA TRP A 105 -5.16 1.12 -0.02
C TRP A 105 -4.55 -0.22 0.40
N HIS A 106 -4.43 -1.18 -0.53
CA HIS A 106 -3.79 -2.46 -0.27
C HIS A 106 -2.33 -2.30 0.20
N LEU A 107 -1.56 -1.43 -0.45
CA LEU A 107 -0.15 -1.18 -0.10
C LEU A 107 0.02 -0.60 1.32
N ARG A 108 -0.99 0.09 1.84
CA ARG A 108 -0.97 0.69 3.19
C ARG A 108 -1.41 -0.24 4.32
N LEU A 109 -2.03 -1.38 4.02
CA LEU A 109 -2.57 -2.26 5.06
C LEU A 109 -1.50 -2.88 5.96
N ALA A 110 -0.27 -3.04 5.45
CA ALA A 110 0.78 -3.68 6.22
C ALA A 110 2.07 -2.86 6.14
N HIS A 111 2.72 -2.70 7.28
CA HIS A 111 4.08 -2.17 7.31
C HIS A 111 5.02 -3.10 6.53
N HIS A 112 5.98 -2.52 5.81
CA HIS A 112 6.88 -3.24 4.91
C HIS A 112 7.74 -4.32 5.62
N SER A 113 7.90 -4.23 6.95
CA SER A 113 8.57 -5.25 7.77
C SER A 113 7.77 -6.55 7.91
N HIS A 114 6.45 -6.53 7.72
CA HIS A 114 5.57 -7.71 7.74
C HIS A 114 5.63 -8.45 6.40
N ARG A 115 6.78 -9.07 6.12
CA ARG A 115 7.16 -9.62 4.79
C ARG A 115 6.05 -10.37 4.05
N SER A 116 5.32 -11.27 4.72
CA SER A 116 4.26 -12.06 4.08
C SER A 116 3.05 -11.20 3.74
N ALA A 117 2.48 -10.49 4.71
CA ALA A 117 1.31 -9.63 4.50
C ALA A 117 1.60 -8.53 3.47
N PHE A 118 2.74 -7.85 3.60
CA PHE A 118 3.16 -6.82 2.64
C PHE A 118 3.34 -7.39 1.23
N SER A 119 4.01 -8.53 1.08
CA SER A 119 4.21 -9.13 -0.26
C SER A 119 2.89 -9.55 -0.92
N ASN A 120 1.94 -10.07 -0.14
CA ASN A 120 0.60 -10.40 -0.63
C ASN A 120 -0.14 -9.14 -1.08
N ASN A 121 -0.10 -8.08 -0.27
CA ASN A 121 -0.72 -6.80 -0.62
C ASN A 121 -0.10 -6.17 -1.88
N VAL A 122 1.22 -6.25 -2.04
CA VAL A 122 1.91 -5.77 -3.26
C VAL A 122 1.49 -6.58 -4.49
N ARG A 123 1.29 -7.90 -4.36
CA ARG A 123 0.78 -8.74 -5.46
C ARG A 123 -0.63 -8.31 -5.86
N VAL A 124 -1.53 -8.14 -4.90
CA VAL A 124 -2.90 -7.68 -5.15
C VAL A 124 -2.90 -6.30 -5.80
N ALA A 125 -2.10 -5.36 -5.31
CA ALA A 125 -1.98 -4.03 -5.89
C ALA A 125 -1.48 -4.08 -7.34
N TYR A 126 -0.50 -4.93 -7.65
CA TYR A 126 -0.03 -5.13 -9.01
C TYR A 126 -1.15 -5.66 -9.92
N ASP A 127 -1.85 -6.70 -9.50
CA ASP A 127 -2.92 -7.32 -10.30
C ASP A 127 -4.06 -6.32 -10.56
N LEU A 128 -4.41 -5.49 -9.57
CA LEU A 128 -5.37 -4.40 -9.72
C LEU A 128 -4.94 -3.35 -10.75
N LEU A 129 -3.65 -3.11 -10.92
CA LEU A 129 -3.09 -2.12 -11.85
C LEU A 129 -2.74 -2.71 -13.23
N ASN A 130 -2.61 -4.04 -13.33
CA ASN A 130 -2.23 -4.76 -14.54
C ASN A 130 -3.41 -5.06 -15.48
N ASP A 131 -4.65 -4.80 -15.05
CA ASP A 131 -5.85 -5.05 -15.86
C ASP A 131 -5.87 -4.16 -17.12
N PRO A 132 -5.95 -4.73 -18.34
CA PRO A 132 -6.04 -3.95 -19.57
C PRO A 132 -7.35 -3.17 -19.61
N SER A 133 -7.28 -1.87 -19.89
CA SER A 133 -8.46 -1.17 -20.38
C SER A 133 -8.96 -1.92 -21.63
N PRO A 134 -10.26 -2.26 -21.75
CA PRO A 134 -10.76 -2.88 -22.96
C PRO A 134 -10.37 -2.00 -24.16
N PRO A 135 -9.87 -2.59 -25.27
CA PRO A 135 -9.53 -1.80 -26.44
C PRO A 135 -10.79 -1.05 -26.91
N PRO A 136 -10.65 0.20 -27.41
CA PRO A 136 -11.77 0.86 -28.08
C PRO A 136 -12.21 -0.05 -29.23
N CYS A 137 -13.48 -0.42 -29.26
CA CYS A 137 -14.07 -1.16 -30.38
C CYS A 137 -13.68 -0.45 -31.68
N PRO A 138 -13.13 -1.16 -32.68
CA PRO A 138 -12.88 -0.55 -33.97
C PRO A 138 -14.22 -0.06 -34.54
N PRO A 139 -14.28 1.16 -35.11
CA PRO A 139 -15.45 1.59 -35.85
C PRO A 139 -15.55 0.71 -37.11
N ASP A 140 -16.76 0.23 -37.38
CA ASP A 140 -17.19 -0.46 -38.60
C ASP A 140 -16.73 -1.91 -38.81
N LEU A 141 -17.49 -2.84 -38.23
CA LEU A 141 -17.85 -4.07 -38.93
C LEU A 141 -19.37 -4.22 -38.90
N GLN A 142 -20.00 -3.96 -40.04
CA GLN A 142 -21.41 -4.22 -40.29
C GLN A 142 -21.71 -5.73 -40.15
N PRO A 143 -22.91 -6.11 -39.68
CA PRO A 143 -23.29 -7.51 -39.57
C PRO A 143 -23.56 -8.06 -40.98
N THR A 144 -22.66 -8.91 -41.48
CA THR A 144 -23.01 -9.82 -42.57
C THR A 144 -23.19 -11.21 -42.00
N ASP A 145 -24.43 -11.69 -42.07
CA ASP A 145 -24.82 -13.06 -41.77
C ASP A 145 -23.92 -14.05 -42.53
N THR A 146 -23.05 -14.77 -41.84
CA THR A 146 -22.48 -16.01 -42.37
C THR A 146 -22.04 -16.95 -41.26
N ASP A 147 -22.26 -18.23 -41.52
CA ASP A 147 -22.37 -19.35 -40.60
C ASP A 147 -21.25 -19.55 -39.57
N ALA A 148 -21.69 -20.18 -38.49
CA ALA A 148 -20.89 -20.75 -37.42
C ALA A 148 -19.67 -21.53 -37.94
N SER A 149 -18.49 -21.02 -37.60
CA SER A 149 -17.30 -21.81 -37.32
C SER A 149 -16.49 -21.05 -36.28
N ILE A 150 -16.73 -21.40 -35.01
CA ILE A 150 -15.96 -20.92 -33.87
C ILE A 150 -14.58 -21.55 -33.97
N SER A 151 -13.71 -20.96 -34.79
CA SER A 151 -12.28 -21.11 -34.63
C SER A 151 -11.89 -20.21 -33.45
N ILE A 152 -11.77 -20.83 -32.26
CA ILE A 152 -11.08 -20.22 -31.12
C ILE A 152 -9.68 -19.83 -31.65
N PRO A 153 -9.33 -18.54 -31.76
CA PRO A 153 -7.95 -18.20 -31.99
C PRO A 153 -7.22 -18.59 -30.71
N ALA A 154 -6.29 -19.52 -30.86
CA ALA A 154 -5.33 -19.86 -29.83
C ALA A 154 -4.80 -18.56 -29.22
N THR A 155 -4.80 -18.51 -27.89
CA THR A 155 -4.12 -17.53 -27.06
C THR A 155 -2.78 -17.17 -27.71
N SER A 156 -2.69 -15.97 -28.26
CA SER A 156 -1.42 -15.41 -28.70
C SER A 156 -0.59 -15.17 -27.46
N ASP A 157 0.27 -16.13 -27.15
CA ASP A 157 1.43 -15.92 -26.31
C ASP A 157 2.22 -14.72 -26.86
N GLY A 158 2.30 -13.66 -26.05
CA GLY A 158 3.29 -12.60 -26.20
C GLY A 158 2.80 -11.27 -26.74
N ASP A 159 2.03 -10.51 -25.94
CA ASP A 159 2.17 -9.05 -25.90
C ASP A 159 1.81 -8.48 -24.51
N GLY A 160 2.83 -8.22 -23.69
CA GLY A 160 2.86 -7.07 -22.79
C GLY A 160 2.12 -7.09 -21.44
N GLY A 161 2.06 -8.21 -20.71
CA GLY A 161 1.53 -8.22 -19.33
C GLY A 161 2.40 -7.41 -18.35
N GLY A 162 2.03 -6.17 -18.07
CA GLY A 162 2.69 -5.32 -17.08
C GLY A 162 1.90 -4.06 -16.71
N VAL A 163 2.13 -3.54 -15.51
CA VAL A 163 1.52 -2.27 -15.07
C VAL A 163 2.09 -1.15 -15.93
N ARG A 164 1.23 -0.33 -16.54
CA ARG A 164 1.68 0.80 -17.34
C ARG A 164 2.57 1.76 -16.53
N GLY A 165 3.70 2.16 -17.09
CA GLY A 165 4.73 2.92 -16.39
C GLY A 165 4.26 4.26 -15.81
N GLY A 166 3.26 4.89 -16.44
CA GLY A 166 2.60 6.09 -15.90
C GLY A 166 1.88 5.79 -14.57
N LEU A 167 1.12 4.68 -14.48
CA LEU A 167 0.45 4.25 -13.26
C LEU A 167 1.44 3.82 -12.18
N TYR A 168 2.51 3.13 -12.57
CA TYR A 168 3.58 2.77 -11.65
C TYR A 168 4.24 4.02 -11.06
N THR A 169 4.63 4.98 -11.89
CA THR A 169 5.24 6.25 -11.45
C THR A 169 4.30 7.02 -10.53
N GLN A 170 3.01 7.10 -10.88
CA GLN A 170 1.98 7.73 -10.04
C GLN A 170 1.82 7.00 -8.69
N THR A 171 1.83 5.68 -8.69
CA THR A 171 1.79 4.87 -7.46
C THR A 171 2.96 5.20 -6.54
N LEU A 172 4.19 5.27 -7.06
CA LEU A 172 5.38 5.61 -6.28
C LEU A 172 5.33 7.03 -5.71
N GLN A 173 4.81 7.98 -6.48
CA GLN A 173 4.59 9.36 -6.03
C GLN A 173 3.63 9.40 -4.85
N CYS A 174 2.47 8.74 -4.96
CA CYS A 174 1.48 8.66 -3.90
C CYS A 174 2.04 8.05 -2.62
N LEU A 175 2.77 6.93 -2.73
CA LEU A 175 3.42 6.28 -1.58
C LEU A 175 4.40 7.21 -0.85
N CYS A 176 5.20 7.99 -1.59
CA CYS A 176 6.12 8.94 -0.97
C CYS A 176 5.39 10.11 -0.30
N SER A 177 4.39 10.69 -0.97
CA SER A 177 3.65 11.83 -0.43
C SER A 177 2.85 11.46 0.82
N GLU A 178 2.20 10.30 0.81
CA GLU A 178 1.41 9.81 1.95
C GLU A 178 2.30 9.31 3.08
N GLY A 179 3.51 8.86 2.75
CA GLY A 179 4.56 8.56 3.72
C GLY A 179 5.12 9.81 4.42
N GLY A 180 4.66 11.01 4.06
CA GLY A 180 5.10 12.28 4.65
C GLY A 180 6.39 12.83 4.04
N VAL A 181 6.82 12.32 2.88
CA VAL A 181 8.04 12.79 2.22
C VAL A 181 7.71 13.95 1.25
N PRO A 182 8.33 15.12 1.40
CA PRO A 182 8.12 16.22 0.47
C PRO A 182 8.51 15.85 -0.96
N ALA A 183 7.78 16.37 -1.96
CA ALA A 183 8.04 16.09 -3.38
C ALA A 183 9.48 16.44 -3.81
N SER A 184 10.05 17.52 -3.27
CA SER A 184 11.44 17.91 -3.54
C SER A 184 12.47 16.87 -3.05
N THR A 185 12.14 16.13 -1.99
CA THR A 185 12.99 15.12 -1.36
C THR A 185 12.87 13.77 -2.03
N SER A 186 11.67 13.39 -2.47
CA SER A 186 11.42 12.13 -3.19
C SER A 186 11.74 12.21 -4.68
N ALA A 187 11.74 13.41 -5.30
CA ALA A 187 12.02 13.57 -6.73
C ALA A 187 13.33 12.91 -7.23
N PRO A 188 14.47 12.97 -6.52
CA PRO A 188 15.68 12.28 -6.97
C PRO A 188 15.57 10.75 -6.89
N LEU A 189 14.80 10.21 -5.93
CA LEU A 189 14.52 8.77 -5.85
C LEU A 189 13.62 8.35 -7.02
N LEU A 190 12.53 9.07 -7.24
CA LEU A 190 11.56 8.77 -8.29
C LEU A 190 12.20 8.82 -9.68
N ARG A 191 13.15 9.75 -9.91
CA ARG A 191 13.94 9.78 -11.15
C ARG A 191 14.78 8.51 -11.38
N ARG A 192 15.27 7.86 -10.32
CA ARG A 192 16.02 6.59 -10.43
C ARG A 192 15.12 5.38 -10.66
N LEU A 193 13.87 5.46 -10.20
CA LEU A 193 12.87 4.40 -10.30
C LEU A 193 11.90 4.60 -11.46
N HIS A 194 12.09 5.63 -12.29
CA HIS A 194 11.14 6.02 -13.32
C HIS A 194 11.06 4.97 -14.44
N CYS A 195 9.84 4.71 -14.89
CA CYS A 195 9.54 3.97 -16.11
C CYS A 195 8.79 4.88 -17.07
N GLN A 196 8.97 4.70 -18.38
CA GLN A 196 8.27 5.50 -19.39
C GLN A 196 6.76 5.27 -19.31
N ASP A 197 5.96 6.27 -19.65
CA ASP A 197 4.50 6.19 -19.47
C ASP A 197 3.85 4.99 -20.16
N HIS A 198 4.42 4.54 -21.29
CA HIS A 198 3.94 3.42 -22.10
C HIS A 198 4.64 2.09 -21.79
N GLU A 199 5.64 2.09 -20.92
CA GLU A 199 6.40 0.90 -20.56
C GLU A 199 5.52 -0.08 -19.76
N ALA A 200 5.58 -1.37 -20.10
CA ALA A 200 4.93 -2.42 -19.32
C ALA A 200 5.84 -2.83 -18.16
N VAL A 201 5.51 -2.38 -16.94
CA VAL A 201 6.31 -2.63 -15.75
C VAL A 201 6.03 -4.04 -15.21
N PRO A 202 7.03 -4.93 -15.16
CA PRO A 202 6.85 -6.28 -14.63
C PRO A 202 6.72 -6.28 -13.10
N TYR A 203 6.16 -7.36 -12.55
CA TYR A 203 5.84 -7.47 -11.13
C TYR A 203 7.03 -7.23 -10.21
N ASP A 204 8.20 -7.73 -10.59
CA ASP A 204 9.41 -7.57 -9.80
C ASP A 204 9.90 -6.13 -9.73
N VAL A 205 9.85 -5.39 -10.85
CA VAL A 205 10.18 -3.97 -10.90
C VAL A 205 9.17 -3.16 -10.08
N PHE A 206 7.87 -3.43 -10.25
CA PHE A 206 6.82 -2.80 -9.45
C PHE A 206 7.05 -3.02 -7.95
N ARG A 207 7.27 -4.29 -7.56
CA ARG A 207 7.50 -4.66 -6.16
C ARG A 207 8.77 -4.02 -5.60
N HIS A 208 9.83 -3.91 -6.39
CA HIS A 208 11.06 -3.23 -6.00
C HIS A 208 10.83 -1.74 -5.75
N GLY A 209 10.15 -1.05 -6.67
CA GLY A 209 9.82 0.37 -6.53
C GLY A 209 8.97 0.64 -5.29
N VAL A 210 7.89 -0.13 -5.11
CA VAL A 210 6.99 0.01 -3.96
C VAL A 210 7.71 -0.20 -2.63
N LEU A 211 8.52 -1.28 -2.51
CA LEU A 211 9.28 -1.54 -1.29
C LEU A 211 10.31 -0.43 -1.03
N THR A 212 10.99 0.06 -2.07
CA THR A 212 11.98 1.13 -1.95
C THR A 212 11.35 2.43 -1.47
N CYS A 213 10.19 2.81 -2.01
CA CYS A 213 9.45 4.00 -1.58
C CYS A 213 8.93 3.88 -0.14
N ALA A 214 8.44 2.71 0.27
CA ALA A 214 8.01 2.47 1.64
C ALA A 214 9.17 2.61 2.65
N VAL A 215 10.28 1.92 2.38
CA VAL A 215 11.49 1.98 3.23
C VAL A 215 12.08 3.40 3.26
N PHE A 216 12.13 4.08 2.11
CA PHE A 216 12.62 5.45 2.02
C PHE A 216 11.76 6.42 2.85
N SER A 217 10.44 6.30 2.80
CA SER A 217 9.54 7.16 3.57
C SER A 217 9.73 7.00 5.07
N ASP A 218 9.88 5.76 5.53
CA ASP A 218 10.15 5.49 6.95
C ASP A 218 11.54 5.99 7.38
N TYR A 219 12.55 5.84 6.52
CA TYR A 219 13.89 6.38 6.75
C TYR A 219 13.89 7.91 6.86
N ILE A 220 13.20 8.62 5.96
CA ILE A 220 13.11 10.09 6.00
C ILE A 220 12.36 10.54 7.25
N ARG A 221 11.25 9.89 7.61
CA ARG A 221 10.52 10.20 8.84
C ARG A 221 11.40 10.02 10.07
N GLN A 222 12.21 8.97 10.11
CA GLN A 222 13.15 8.75 11.21
C GLN A 222 14.27 9.80 11.23
N ALA A 223 14.78 10.23 10.07
CA ALA A 223 15.76 11.31 9.98
C ALA A 223 15.18 12.65 10.45
N GLN A 224 13.95 12.98 10.06
CA GLN A 224 13.24 14.19 10.51
C GLN A 224 13.04 14.19 12.04
N ARG A 225 12.61 13.06 12.62
CA ARG A 225 12.50 12.89 14.07
C ARG A 225 13.84 13.08 14.76
N LEU A 226 14.89 12.48 14.21
CA LEU A 226 16.23 12.61 14.77
C LEU A 226 16.74 14.07 14.73
N TYR A 227 16.47 14.80 13.65
CA TYR A 227 16.76 16.23 13.59
C TYR A 227 16.02 17.01 14.67
N ALA A 228 14.72 16.74 14.86
CA ALA A 228 13.91 17.39 15.87
C ALA A 228 14.42 17.15 17.31
N GLU A 229 14.91 15.95 17.61
CA GLU A 229 15.52 15.61 18.91
C GLU A 229 16.87 16.30 19.14
N VAL A 230 17.63 16.55 18.08
CA VAL A 230 18.95 17.21 18.16
C VAL A 230 18.80 18.73 18.18
N CYS A 231 17.74 19.27 17.60
CA CYS A 231 17.38 20.68 17.66
C CYS A 231 16.91 21.05 19.07
N CYS A 232 17.52 22.06 19.67
CA CYS A 232 16.97 22.71 20.86
C CYS A 232 16.12 23.90 20.41
N PRO A 233 14.84 24.00 20.80
CA PRO A 233 13.96 25.09 20.35
C PRO A 233 14.49 26.49 20.76
N ASP A 234 15.25 26.57 21.84
CA ASP A 234 15.85 27.81 22.34
C ASP A 234 17.19 28.18 21.64
N GLU A 235 17.89 27.22 21.03
CA GLU A 235 19.21 27.43 20.42
C GLU A 235 19.16 27.57 18.89
N GLY A 236 17.98 27.38 18.28
CA GLY A 236 17.79 27.48 16.83
C GLY A 236 18.26 26.24 16.06
N PRO A 237 18.55 26.36 14.75
CA PRO A 237 18.91 25.22 13.91
C PRO A 237 20.21 24.54 14.36
N VAL A 238 20.29 23.22 14.17
CA VAL A 238 21.46 22.41 14.53
C VAL A 238 22.75 22.98 13.91
N SER A 239 23.85 22.97 14.64
CA SER A 239 25.15 23.34 14.05
C SER A 239 25.52 22.39 12.90
N ARG A 240 26.10 22.91 11.83
CA ARG A 240 26.45 22.11 10.64
C ARG A 240 27.34 20.93 10.99
N ALA A 241 28.29 21.11 11.92
CA ALA A 241 29.15 20.04 12.40
C ALA A 241 28.36 18.89 13.05
N LEU A 242 27.36 19.24 13.88
CA LEU A 242 26.51 18.27 14.56
C LEU A 242 25.57 17.56 13.58
N GLY A 243 24.91 18.30 12.67
CA GLY A 243 24.08 17.71 11.62
C GLY A 243 24.85 16.73 10.73
N MET A 244 26.06 17.12 10.29
CA MET A 244 26.92 16.24 9.49
C MET A 244 27.43 15.01 10.26
N ALA A 245 27.66 15.11 11.57
CA ALA A 245 28.05 13.95 12.37
C ALA A 245 26.91 12.93 12.50
N VAL A 246 25.67 13.41 12.64
CA VAL A 246 24.48 12.56 12.65
C VAL A 246 24.30 11.89 11.28
N ILE A 247 24.35 12.65 10.18
CA ILE A 247 24.28 12.11 8.81
C ILE A 247 25.40 11.10 8.55
N GLY A 248 26.61 11.39 9.01
CA GLY A 248 27.76 10.47 8.92
C GLY A 248 27.51 9.15 9.64
N THR A 249 26.91 9.20 10.84
CA THR A 249 26.54 8.00 11.60
C THR A 249 25.46 7.18 10.88
N LEU A 250 24.46 7.85 10.30
CA LEU A 250 23.46 7.19 9.44
C LEU A 250 24.13 6.53 8.23
N LYS A 251 25.06 7.24 7.56
CA LYS A 251 25.80 6.71 6.43
C LYS A 251 26.61 5.47 6.80
N GLU A 252 27.38 5.50 7.88
CA GLU A 252 28.17 4.35 8.35
C GLU A 252 27.30 3.15 8.70
N ALA A 253 26.18 3.36 9.38
CA ALA A 253 25.23 2.28 9.70
C ALA A 253 24.76 1.57 8.42
N LEU A 254 24.51 2.34 7.36
CA LEU A 254 24.13 1.84 6.04
C LEU A 254 25.29 1.21 5.24
N GLU A 255 26.57 1.44 5.59
CA GLU A 255 27.77 0.85 4.92
C GLU A 255 28.21 -0.47 5.57
N THR A 256 28.09 -0.61 6.89
CA THR A 256 28.53 -1.81 7.63
C THR A 256 27.79 -3.11 7.27
N THR A 257 26.80 -3.03 6.38
CA THR A 257 26.02 -4.15 5.83
C THR A 257 26.57 -4.67 4.50
N GLN A 258 27.57 -4.02 3.89
CA GLN A 258 28.21 -4.46 2.64
C GLN A 258 29.36 -5.48 2.84
N SER A 259 30.09 -5.41 3.95
CA SER A 259 31.27 -6.27 4.19
C SER A 259 30.94 -7.76 4.40
N SER A 260 29.67 -8.11 4.58
CA SER A 260 29.22 -9.49 4.79
C SER A 260 28.74 -10.17 3.49
N GLU A 261 29.23 -9.75 2.32
CA GLU A 261 28.92 -10.39 1.03
C GLU A 261 30.05 -11.27 0.48
N ALA A 262 31.13 -11.50 1.22
CA ALA A 262 32.27 -12.28 0.70
C ALA A 262 32.03 -13.81 0.60
N ASN A 263 30.84 -14.35 0.88
CA ASN A 263 30.69 -15.82 0.99
C ASN A 263 29.32 -16.44 0.67
N CYS A 264 28.62 -16.00 -0.38
CA CYS A 264 27.49 -16.79 -0.91
C CYS A 264 27.54 -16.91 -2.43
N ASN A 265 28.30 -17.91 -2.90
CA ASN A 265 28.20 -18.44 -4.25
C ASN A 265 26.90 -19.26 -4.38
N THR A 266 25.79 -18.62 -4.71
CA THR A 266 24.64 -19.35 -5.27
C THR A 266 23.99 -18.43 -6.29
N LYS A 267 23.89 -18.91 -7.54
CA LYS A 267 23.15 -18.28 -8.63
C LYS A 267 21.67 -18.17 -8.23
N ALA A 268 21.33 -17.19 -7.40
CA ALA A 268 19.98 -16.81 -7.09
C ALA A 268 19.62 -15.61 -7.97
N ASN A 269 18.45 -15.69 -8.60
CA ASN A 269 17.93 -14.70 -9.55
C ASN A 269 18.22 -13.26 -9.12
N THR A 270 18.74 -12.44 -10.03
CA THR A 270 19.15 -11.03 -9.83
C THR A 270 18.07 -10.12 -9.21
N CYS A 271 16.80 -10.52 -9.33
CA CYS A 271 15.65 -9.89 -8.69
C CYS A 271 15.57 -10.14 -7.16
N LEU A 272 16.00 -11.30 -6.68
CA LEU A 272 15.99 -11.62 -5.24
C LEU A 272 17.07 -10.82 -4.49
N GLU A 273 18.20 -10.53 -5.14
CA GLU A 273 19.28 -9.71 -4.56
C GLU A 273 18.87 -8.26 -4.29
N SER A 274 18.03 -7.64 -5.14
CA SER A 274 17.57 -6.25 -4.91
C SER A 274 16.69 -6.16 -3.66
N ASN A 275 15.90 -7.21 -3.40
CA ASN A 275 15.08 -7.33 -2.20
C ASN A 275 15.92 -7.49 -0.94
N VAL A 276 16.96 -8.32 -0.99
CA VAL A 276 17.88 -8.53 0.14
C VAL A 276 18.59 -7.21 0.52
N LYS A 277 18.94 -6.35 -0.45
CA LYS A 277 19.56 -5.04 -0.17
C LYS A 277 18.59 -4.04 0.47
N ALA A 278 17.32 -4.02 0.07
CA ALA A 278 16.30 -3.19 0.70
C ALA A 278 16.01 -3.61 2.17
N LEU A 279 16.04 -4.92 2.43
CA LEU A 279 15.85 -5.48 3.78
C LEU A 279 17.03 -5.19 4.73
N ARG A 280 18.24 -5.03 4.19
CA ARG A 280 19.44 -4.66 4.96
C ARG A 280 19.41 -3.22 5.50
N TYR A 281 18.55 -2.35 4.98
CA TYR A 281 18.30 -1.02 5.57
C TYR A 281 17.69 -1.13 6.98
N LEU A 282 16.89 -2.17 7.23
CA LEU A 282 16.28 -2.45 8.53
C LEU A 282 17.27 -3.11 9.52
N GLU A 283 18.27 -3.83 9.03
CA GLU A 283 19.36 -4.38 9.87
C GLU A 283 20.41 -3.31 10.22
N ALA A 284 20.60 -2.32 9.34
CA ALA A 284 21.45 -1.17 9.60
C ALA A 284 20.92 -0.30 10.74
N SER A 285 19.59 -0.16 10.89
CA SER A 285 18.99 0.58 12.01
C SER A 285 19.22 -0.10 13.37
N ALA A 286 19.33 -1.44 13.41
CA ALA A 286 19.71 -2.17 14.62
C ALA A 286 21.19 -1.95 15.03
N LYS A 287 22.05 -1.51 14.09
CA LYS A 287 23.47 -1.19 14.32
C LYS A 287 23.72 0.28 14.68
N LEU A 288 22.72 1.15 14.54
CA LEU A 288 22.69 2.48 15.11
C LEU A 288 22.53 2.37 16.63
N SER A 289 23.63 2.07 17.32
CA SER A 289 23.64 2.09 18.78
C SER A 289 23.56 3.55 19.27
N PRO A 290 22.71 3.86 20.27
CA PRO A 290 22.66 5.18 20.90
C PRO A 290 24.05 5.72 21.31
N ASP A 291 24.94 4.84 21.78
CA ASP A 291 26.28 5.22 22.23
C ASP A 291 27.18 5.78 21.12
N LYS A 292 27.18 5.16 19.94
CA LYS A 292 27.94 5.65 18.76
C LYS A 292 27.43 7.01 18.32
N LEU A 293 26.11 7.19 18.29
CA LEU A 293 25.49 8.46 17.93
C LEU A 293 25.85 9.55 18.95
N ALA A 294 25.72 9.25 20.25
CA ALA A 294 26.07 10.17 21.33
C ALA A 294 27.56 10.57 21.27
N GLN A 295 28.45 9.61 20.99
CA GLN A 295 29.88 9.90 20.84
C GLN A 295 30.18 10.79 19.63
N ALA A 296 29.54 10.53 18.47
CA ALA A 296 29.68 11.37 17.29
C ALA A 296 29.18 12.80 17.53
N MET A 297 28.05 12.94 18.21
CA MET A 297 27.48 14.24 18.61
C MET A 297 28.39 14.99 19.59
N ALA A 298 28.93 14.32 20.61
CA ALA A 298 29.84 14.94 21.57
C ALA A 298 31.11 15.47 20.90
N ARG A 299 31.69 14.70 19.97
CA ARG A 299 32.84 15.14 19.16
C ARG A 299 32.49 16.34 18.29
N ALA A 300 31.31 16.35 17.67
CA ALA A 300 30.87 17.44 16.82
C ALA A 300 30.68 18.76 17.59
N LYS A 301 30.20 18.72 18.84
CA LYS A 301 30.06 19.91 19.70
C LYS A 301 31.39 20.61 20.00
N THR A 302 32.51 19.87 19.96
CA THR A 302 33.87 20.44 20.16
C THR A 302 34.47 21.06 18.90
N ARG A 303 33.86 20.83 17.74
CA ARG A 303 34.28 21.37 16.44
C ARG A 303 33.55 22.71 16.28
N GLY A 304 34.29 23.82 16.32
CA GLY A 304 33.76 25.20 16.39
C GLY A 304 32.73 25.61 15.32
N PRO A 305 32.28 26.89 15.29
CA PRO A 305 31.06 27.30 14.59
C PRO A 305 31.19 27.19 13.06
N GLY A 306 30.77 26.05 12.50
CA GLY A 306 30.76 25.76 11.07
C GLY A 306 29.48 26.20 10.34
N GLY A 307 28.78 27.22 10.85
CA GLY A 307 27.43 27.58 10.41
C GLY A 307 26.35 26.63 10.95
N SER A 308 25.10 26.89 10.59
CA SER A 308 23.94 26.07 10.94
C SER A 308 23.50 25.21 9.74
N MET A 309 22.70 24.20 10.04
CA MET A 309 22.02 23.34 9.07
C MET A 309 20.54 23.32 9.44
N ASP A 310 19.70 23.77 8.52
CA ASP A 310 18.25 23.74 8.73
C ASP A 310 17.66 22.33 8.51
N ALA A 311 16.39 22.15 8.89
CA ALA A 311 15.71 20.87 8.80
C ALA A 311 15.63 20.34 7.36
N LYS A 312 15.48 21.25 6.38
CA LYS A 312 15.33 20.87 4.98
C LYS A 312 16.67 20.43 4.38
N GLU A 313 17.73 21.14 4.70
CA GLU A 313 19.09 20.78 4.32
C GLU A 313 19.49 19.42 4.90
N PHE A 314 19.19 19.18 6.19
CA PHE A 314 19.43 17.90 6.83
C PHE A 314 18.66 16.76 6.16
N GLU A 315 17.36 16.97 5.90
CA GLU A 315 16.50 16.00 5.22
C GLU A 315 17.04 15.65 3.83
N ASN A 316 17.42 16.64 3.02
CA ASN A 316 17.96 16.43 1.68
C ASN A 316 19.28 15.65 1.73
N ALA A 317 20.17 15.97 2.67
CA ALA A 317 21.43 15.26 2.83
C ALA A 317 21.22 13.81 3.32
N ALA A 318 20.27 13.58 4.23
CA ALA A 318 19.88 12.24 4.64
C ALA A 318 19.30 11.45 3.46
N ALA A 319 18.43 12.08 2.65
CA ALA A 319 17.86 11.46 1.45
C ALA A 319 18.94 11.05 0.45
N GLU A 320 19.94 11.90 0.20
CA GLU A 320 21.06 11.61 -0.68
C GLU A 320 21.82 10.34 -0.25
N VAL A 321 22.06 10.17 1.06
CA VAL A 321 22.70 8.97 1.61
C VAL A 321 21.91 7.70 1.25
N PHE A 322 20.58 7.74 1.30
CA PHE A 322 19.75 6.61 0.91
C PHE A 322 19.74 6.40 -0.61
N ILE A 323 19.46 7.46 -1.38
CA ILE A 323 19.24 7.41 -2.83
C ILE A 323 20.48 6.96 -3.59
N THR A 324 21.68 7.34 -3.12
CA THR A 324 22.96 6.91 -3.72
C THR A 324 23.08 5.39 -3.82
N ARG A 325 22.40 4.65 -2.94
CA ARG A 325 22.42 3.18 -2.88
C ARG A 325 21.31 2.50 -3.67
N VAL A 326 20.32 3.25 -4.13
CA VAL A 326 19.22 2.71 -4.94
C VAL A 326 19.73 2.47 -6.36
N LYS A 327 19.59 1.23 -6.85
CA LYS A 327 19.93 0.86 -8.23
C LYS A 327 19.02 1.66 -9.18
N VAL A 328 19.59 2.17 -10.25
CA VAL A 328 18.81 2.78 -11.32
C VAL A 328 18.12 1.65 -12.09
N LEU A 329 16.83 1.82 -12.35
CA LEU A 329 16.12 0.99 -13.32
C LEU A 329 16.50 1.53 -14.70
N SER A 330 17.19 0.70 -15.49
CA SER A 330 17.64 1.02 -16.87
C SER A 330 17.10 -0.02 -17.82
#